data_AF-A0AAE7TNA1-F1
#
_entry.id   AF-A0AAE7TNA1-F1
#
_cell.length_a   1.000
_cell.length_b   1.000
_cell.length_c   1.000
_cell.angle_alpha   90.00
_cell.angle_beta   90.00
_cell.angle_gamma   90.00
#
_symmetry.space_group_name_H-M   'P 1'
#
loop_
_entity.id
_entity.type
_entity.pdbx_description
1 polymer ?
#
loop_
_entity_poly.entity_id
_entity_poly.type
_entity_poly.pdbx_seq_one_letter_code
_entity_poly.pdbx_strand_id
1 'polypeptide(L)'
;MTLTYNAKKIYEIWFESKSKLEESNASFLEDYLNFLGDISEVINIDEKTRLSVIIASLCVSKGAKSSFKSFVRAALNVGISAKEIREILYQAVPYAGLGKVEDYIFLADEIFNERYIEPENMPKKSREGRGERGLEIQRKLFPAVDKFIASMPNDQRHIMEFLSQNCFGDFYARDGLSLELRELLTFVYITTLGFAKPQLLGHIAANFGIGNDRAKLISVVTTLIPFIGYPSALNALSAINEISSSKN
;
A
#
# COMPACT_ATOMS: atom_id res chain seq x y z
N MET A 1 12.01 -27.75 7.53
CA MET A 1 11.10 -26.87 8.29
C MET A 1 9.79 -27.61 8.55
N THR A 2 9.17 -27.42 9.71
CA THR A 2 7.83 -27.91 10.06
C THR A 2 6.80 -26.81 9.80
N LEU A 3 6.28 -26.77 8.57
CA LEU A 3 5.34 -25.73 8.15
C LEU A 3 3.87 -26.14 8.39
N THR A 4 3.04 -25.21 8.84
CA THR A 4 1.58 -25.36 8.83
C THR A 4 1.05 -25.50 7.39
N TYR A 5 -0.20 -25.92 7.23
CA TYR A 5 -0.80 -26.07 5.90
C TYR A 5 -0.76 -24.77 5.08
N ASN A 6 -1.17 -23.65 5.70
CA ASN A 6 -1.18 -22.34 5.04
C ASN A 6 0.25 -21.84 4.77
N ALA A 7 1.18 -22.05 5.70
CA ALA A 7 2.58 -21.69 5.52
C ALA A 7 3.24 -22.45 4.38
N LYS A 8 2.94 -23.75 4.24
CA LYS A 8 3.40 -24.58 3.13
C LYS A 8 2.89 -24.06 1.79
N LYS A 9 1.59 -23.74 1.70
CA LYS A 9 0.99 -23.16 0.49
C LYS A 9 1.63 -21.82 0.12
N ILE A 10 1.85 -20.94 1.10
CA ILE A 10 2.58 -19.68 0.88
C ILE A 10 3.99 -19.97 0.37
N TYR A 11 4.71 -20.91 1.00
CA TYR A 11 6.08 -21.20 0.62
C TYR A 11 6.19 -21.73 -0.81
N GLU A 12 5.27 -22.60 -1.21
CA GLU A 12 5.19 -23.15 -2.55
C GLU A 12 4.79 -22.10 -3.60
N ILE A 13 3.74 -21.32 -3.36
CA ILE A 13 3.18 -20.39 -4.37
C ILE A 13 3.96 -19.08 -4.42
N TRP A 14 4.19 -18.44 -3.27
CA TRP A 14 4.79 -17.11 -3.22
C TRP A 14 6.30 -17.16 -3.42
N PHE A 15 6.94 -18.18 -2.88
CA PHE A 15 8.40 -18.27 -2.82
C PHE A 15 8.97 -19.45 -3.63
N GLU A 16 8.14 -20.21 -4.35
CA GLU A 16 8.56 -21.34 -5.20
C GLU A 16 9.42 -22.36 -4.43
N SER A 17 9.12 -22.52 -3.14
CA SER A 17 9.86 -23.35 -2.18
C SER A 17 11.35 -23.04 -2.10
N LYS A 18 11.73 -21.77 -2.24
CA LYS A 18 13.12 -21.31 -2.13
C LYS A 18 13.25 -20.02 -1.32
N SER A 19 14.23 -19.97 -0.42
CA SER A 19 14.63 -18.73 0.25
C SER A 19 16.10 -18.75 0.61
N LYS A 20 16.80 -17.61 0.39
CA LYS A 20 18.19 -17.44 0.83
C LYS A 20 18.36 -17.57 2.35
N LEU A 21 17.29 -17.39 3.12
CA LEU A 21 17.32 -17.60 4.57
C LEU A 21 17.47 -19.08 4.95
N GLU A 22 17.16 -20.04 4.08
CA GLU A 22 17.28 -21.46 4.42
C GLU A 22 18.72 -21.86 4.75
N GLU A 23 19.71 -21.27 4.08
CA GLU A 23 21.11 -21.67 4.18
C GLU A 23 21.70 -21.44 5.59
N SER A 24 21.21 -20.42 6.30
CA SER A 24 21.81 -19.98 7.57
C SER A 24 20.79 -19.63 8.66
N ASN A 25 19.50 -19.56 8.34
CA ASN A 25 18.43 -19.04 9.21
C ASN A 25 17.12 -19.84 9.05
N ALA A 26 17.21 -21.16 8.85
CA ALA A 26 16.05 -22.01 8.59
C ALA A 26 14.97 -21.99 9.71
N SER A 27 15.37 -21.92 10.98
CA SER A 27 14.42 -21.82 12.10
C SER A 27 13.65 -20.49 12.08
N PHE A 28 14.35 -19.38 11.83
CA PHE A 28 13.72 -18.08 11.67
C PHE A 28 12.77 -18.05 10.46
N LEU A 29 13.16 -18.66 9.34
CA LEU A 29 12.30 -18.75 8.17
C LEU A 29 11.04 -19.58 8.45
N GLU A 30 11.16 -20.66 9.22
CA GLU A 30 10.02 -21.48 9.65
C GLU A 30 9.02 -20.65 10.47
N ASP A 31 9.47 -19.93 11.49
CA ASP A 31 8.62 -19.04 12.30
C ASP A 31 7.97 -17.95 11.43
N TYR A 32 8.76 -17.35 10.52
CA TYR A 32 8.28 -16.33 9.60
C TYR A 32 7.16 -16.84 8.68
N LEU A 33 7.36 -17.99 8.04
CA LEU A 33 6.38 -18.59 7.14
C LEU A 33 5.13 -19.07 7.91
N ASN A 34 5.32 -19.68 9.08
CA ASN A 34 4.22 -20.10 9.94
C ASN A 34 3.36 -18.91 10.36
N PHE A 35 3.97 -17.78 10.74
CA PHE A 35 3.22 -16.59 11.10
C PHE A 35 2.47 -15.96 9.90
N LEU A 36 3.05 -15.99 8.69
CA LEU A 36 2.29 -15.65 7.47
C LEU A 36 1.13 -16.63 7.23
N GLY A 37 1.32 -17.91 7.55
CA GLY A 37 0.28 -18.93 7.55
C GLY A 37 -0.87 -18.60 8.49
N ASP A 38 -0.58 -18.33 9.77
CA ASP A 38 -1.56 -17.99 10.81
C ASP A 38 -2.38 -16.75 10.45
N ILE A 39 -1.73 -15.73 9.89
CA ILE A 39 -2.41 -14.52 9.38
C ILE A 39 -3.47 -14.90 8.33
N SER A 40 -3.21 -15.91 7.50
CA SER A 40 -4.15 -16.34 6.44
C SER A 40 -5.47 -16.88 7.00
N GLU A 41 -5.49 -17.32 8.26
CA GLU A 41 -6.68 -17.90 8.89
C GLU A 41 -7.67 -16.84 9.37
N VAL A 42 -7.21 -15.61 9.56
CA VAL A 42 -7.98 -14.55 10.24
C VAL A 42 -8.26 -13.32 9.37
N ILE A 43 -7.61 -13.20 8.20
CA ILE A 43 -7.83 -12.08 7.29
C ILE A 43 -8.99 -12.35 6.33
N ASN A 44 -9.68 -11.28 5.93
CA ASN A 44 -10.75 -11.30 4.93
C ASN A 44 -10.39 -10.42 3.72
N ILE A 45 -9.22 -10.68 3.12
CA ILE A 45 -8.78 -10.09 1.86
C ILE A 45 -8.24 -11.17 0.94
N ASP A 46 -8.44 -11.02 -0.37
CA ASP A 46 -7.93 -11.95 -1.35
C ASP A 46 -6.39 -11.88 -1.47
N GLU A 47 -5.81 -12.91 -2.08
CA GLU A 47 -4.36 -13.06 -2.20
C GLU A 47 -3.68 -11.92 -2.95
N LYS A 48 -4.32 -11.39 -4.02
CA LYS A 48 -3.75 -10.28 -4.79
C LYS A 48 -3.79 -8.98 -3.98
N THR A 49 -4.89 -8.71 -3.28
CA THR A 49 -4.98 -7.58 -2.35
C THR A 49 -3.93 -7.68 -1.25
N ARG A 50 -3.76 -8.88 -0.66
CA ARG A 50 -2.77 -9.14 0.39
C ARG A 50 -1.34 -8.84 -0.05
N LEU A 51 -0.94 -9.34 -1.22
CA LEU A 51 0.41 -9.08 -1.75
C LEU A 51 0.59 -7.61 -2.18
N SER A 52 -0.46 -6.97 -2.68
CA SER A 52 -0.44 -5.53 -3.01
C SER A 52 -0.17 -4.66 -1.79
N VAL A 53 -0.84 -4.93 -0.66
CA VAL A 53 -0.60 -4.16 0.58
C VAL A 53 0.77 -4.45 1.20
N ILE A 54 1.30 -5.67 1.05
CA ILE A 54 2.66 -6.00 1.51
C ILE A 54 3.71 -5.23 0.69
N ILE A 55 3.61 -5.25 -0.65
CA ILE A 55 4.51 -4.48 -1.53
C ILE A 55 4.45 -2.99 -1.21
N ALA A 56 3.24 -2.45 -1.05
CA ALA A 56 3.03 -1.05 -0.70
C ALA A 56 3.70 -0.66 0.63
N SER A 57 3.52 -1.48 1.66
CA SER A 57 4.17 -1.27 2.95
C SER A 57 5.69 -1.32 2.82
N LEU A 58 6.23 -2.36 2.17
CA LEU A 58 7.67 -2.53 2.00
C LEU A 58 8.31 -1.37 1.22
N CYS A 59 7.62 -0.81 0.22
CA CYS A 59 8.07 0.36 -0.55
C CYS A 59 8.33 1.60 0.32
N VAL A 60 7.60 1.77 1.42
CA VAL A 60 7.76 2.93 2.31
C VAL A 60 8.42 2.58 3.64
N SER A 61 8.76 1.30 3.81
CA SER A 61 9.55 0.79 4.94
C SER A 61 11.01 1.20 4.81
N LYS A 62 11.67 1.46 5.93
CA LYS A 62 13.10 1.81 5.95
C LYS A 62 13.94 0.55 5.75
N GLY A 63 14.46 0.34 4.53
CA GLY A 63 15.57 -0.59 4.28
C GLY A 63 15.22 -2.04 3.96
N ALA A 64 13.95 -2.42 3.82
CA ALA A 64 13.53 -3.80 3.58
C ALA A 64 13.66 -4.27 2.10
N LYS A 65 14.74 -3.86 1.41
CA LYS A 65 14.93 -4.07 -0.04
C LYS A 65 14.89 -5.55 -0.46
N SER A 66 15.50 -6.44 0.32
CA SER A 66 15.50 -7.89 0.04
C SER A 66 14.10 -8.51 0.16
N SER A 67 13.35 -8.09 1.19
CA SER A 67 11.97 -8.53 1.38
C SER A 67 11.10 -8.01 0.25
N PHE A 68 11.21 -6.72 -0.10
CA PHE A 68 10.51 -6.10 -1.22
C PHE A 68 10.68 -6.89 -2.52
N LYS A 69 11.93 -7.20 -2.92
CA LYS A 69 12.21 -8.02 -4.12
C LYS A 69 11.57 -9.40 -4.07
N SER A 70 11.50 -10.01 -2.89
CA SER A 70 10.87 -11.33 -2.72
C SER A 70 9.35 -11.25 -2.91
N PHE A 71 8.72 -10.21 -2.36
CA PHE A 71 7.29 -9.99 -2.51
C PHE A 71 6.86 -9.49 -3.90
N VAL A 72 7.73 -8.78 -4.62
CA VAL A 72 7.51 -8.48 -6.05
C VAL A 72 7.47 -9.79 -6.87
N ARG A 73 8.38 -10.74 -6.61
CA ARG A 73 8.33 -12.07 -7.26
C ARG A 73 7.06 -12.83 -6.89
N ALA A 74 6.68 -12.83 -5.60
CA ALA A 74 5.44 -13.46 -5.14
C ALA A 74 4.19 -12.88 -5.82
N ALA A 75 4.12 -11.55 -5.96
CA ALA A 75 3.04 -10.87 -6.66
C ALA A 75 2.92 -11.31 -8.12
N LEU A 76 4.04 -11.42 -8.82
CA LEU A 76 4.06 -11.95 -10.20
C LEU A 76 3.61 -13.41 -10.25
N ASN A 77 4.01 -14.25 -9.28
CA ASN A 77 3.62 -15.67 -9.21
C ASN A 77 2.10 -15.87 -9.06
N VAL A 78 1.42 -14.97 -8.36
CA VAL A 78 -0.06 -15.01 -8.20
C VAL A 78 -0.81 -14.22 -9.27
N GLY A 79 -0.10 -13.71 -10.28
CA GLY A 79 -0.69 -13.02 -11.43
C GLY A 79 -1.10 -11.57 -11.16
N ILE A 80 -0.41 -10.86 -10.26
CA ILE A 80 -0.39 -9.38 -10.29
C ILE A 80 0.57 -8.97 -11.39
N SER A 81 0.14 -8.14 -12.32
CA SER A 81 0.96 -7.69 -13.45
C SER A 81 2.06 -6.72 -13.02
N ALA A 82 3.15 -6.66 -13.79
CA ALA A 82 4.21 -5.66 -13.58
C ALA A 82 3.68 -4.22 -13.63
N LYS A 83 2.63 -3.98 -14.43
CA LYS A 83 1.90 -2.71 -14.51
C LYS A 83 1.18 -2.37 -13.20
N GLU A 84 0.43 -3.32 -12.62
CA GLU A 84 -0.23 -3.10 -11.32
C GLU A 84 0.81 -2.84 -10.23
N ILE A 85 1.93 -3.57 -10.22
CA ILE A 85 3.04 -3.33 -9.29
C ILE A 85 3.58 -1.91 -9.44
N ARG A 86 3.84 -1.43 -10.67
CA ARG A 86 4.28 -0.04 -10.90
C ARG A 86 3.26 0.98 -10.39
N GLU A 87 1.97 0.78 -10.62
CA GLU A 87 0.95 1.70 -10.12
C GLU A 87 0.86 1.71 -8.59
N ILE A 88 1.09 0.57 -7.92
CA ILE A 88 1.25 0.50 -6.46
C ILE A 88 2.46 1.36 -6.04
N LEU A 89 3.60 1.29 -6.72
CA LEU A 89 4.77 2.10 -6.35
C LEU A 89 4.52 3.59 -6.61
N TYR A 90 3.92 3.95 -7.76
CA TYR A 90 3.62 5.35 -8.09
C TYR A 90 2.65 5.99 -7.09
N GLN A 91 1.65 5.24 -6.60
CA GLN A 91 0.73 5.71 -5.58
C GLN A 91 1.43 6.06 -4.25
N ALA A 92 2.61 5.51 -3.98
CA ALA A 92 3.38 5.82 -2.78
C ALA A 92 4.03 7.22 -2.82
N VAL A 93 4.22 7.82 -4.02
CA VAL A 93 4.97 9.07 -4.19
C VAL A 93 4.45 10.22 -3.33
N PRO A 94 3.13 10.52 -3.27
CA PRO A 94 2.63 11.63 -2.45
C PRO A 94 2.87 11.44 -0.93
N TYR A 95 3.15 10.22 -0.49
CA TYR A 95 3.27 9.87 0.93
C TYR A 95 4.73 9.67 1.36
N ALA A 96 5.55 9.05 0.51
CA ALA A 96 6.95 8.73 0.81
C ALA A 96 7.96 9.67 0.14
N GLY A 97 7.55 10.37 -0.93
CA GLY A 97 8.38 11.25 -1.75
C GLY A 97 9.06 10.55 -2.93
N LEU A 98 9.26 11.29 -4.02
CA LEU A 98 9.80 10.79 -5.29
C LEU A 98 11.12 10.02 -5.12
N GLY A 99 12.11 10.63 -4.45
CA GLY A 99 13.45 10.03 -4.36
C GLY A 99 13.50 8.71 -3.60
N LYS A 100 12.57 8.47 -2.65
CA LYS A 100 12.49 7.16 -1.98
C LYS A 100 11.82 6.12 -2.86
N VAL A 101 10.74 6.51 -3.55
CA VAL A 101 9.99 5.59 -4.40
C VAL A 101 10.80 5.19 -5.64
N GLU A 102 11.62 6.10 -6.17
CA GLU A 102 12.53 5.86 -7.30
C GLU A 102 13.41 4.62 -7.08
N ASP A 103 14.05 4.51 -5.92
CA ASP A 103 14.83 3.32 -5.53
C ASP A 103 14.02 2.03 -5.68
N TYR A 104 12.77 2.01 -5.21
CA TYR A 104 11.91 0.82 -5.25
C TYR A 104 11.37 0.51 -6.65
N ILE A 105 11.22 1.52 -7.51
CA ILE A 105 10.91 1.31 -8.93
C ILE A 105 12.06 0.56 -9.60
N PHE A 106 13.31 0.98 -9.37
CA PHE A 106 14.47 0.28 -9.92
C PHE A 106 14.58 -1.16 -9.41
N LEU A 107 14.33 -1.38 -8.11
CA LEU A 107 14.33 -2.75 -7.57
C LEU A 107 13.24 -3.63 -8.19
N ALA A 108 12.08 -3.08 -8.54
CA ALA A 108 11.02 -3.82 -9.23
C ALA A 108 11.39 -4.09 -10.70
N ASP A 109 11.95 -3.11 -11.39
CA ASP A 109 12.41 -3.23 -12.78
C ASP A 109 13.53 -4.29 -12.91
N GLU A 110 14.43 -4.40 -11.93
CA GLU A 110 15.39 -5.51 -11.87
C GLU A 110 14.68 -6.88 -11.90
N ILE A 111 13.58 -7.04 -11.14
CA ILE A 111 12.82 -8.30 -11.13
C ILE A 111 12.10 -8.53 -12.45
N PHE A 112 11.53 -7.47 -13.05
CA PHE A 112 10.88 -7.59 -14.34
C PHE A 112 11.87 -8.03 -15.43
N ASN A 113 13.07 -7.45 -15.43
CA ASN A 113 14.16 -7.83 -16.34
C ASN A 113 14.62 -9.29 -16.12
N GLU A 114 14.81 -9.72 -14.87
CA GLU A 114 15.13 -11.11 -14.53
C GLU A 114 14.06 -12.10 -15.04
N ARG A 115 12.80 -11.67 -15.11
CA ARG A 115 11.67 -12.48 -15.58
C ARG A 115 11.31 -12.26 -17.06
N TYR A 116 12.09 -11.46 -17.78
CA TYR A 116 11.83 -11.08 -19.17
C TYR A 116 10.43 -10.48 -19.39
N ILE A 117 9.96 -9.70 -18.40
CA ILE A 117 8.68 -9.01 -18.44
C ILE A 117 8.92 -7.55 -18.84
N GLU A 118 8.34 -7.14 -19.97
CA GLU A 118 8.25 -5.74 -20.37
C GLU A 118 6.95 -5.16 -19.77
N PRO A 119 7.03 -4.28 -18.75
CA PRO A 119 5.85 -3.67 -18.17
C PRO A 119 5.14 -2.75 -19.17
N GLU A 120 3.85 -2.99 -19.38
CA GLU A 120 2.99 -2.16 -20.23
C GLU A 120 3.08 -0.68 -19.80
N ASN A 121 3.32 0.20 -20.78
CA ASN A 121 3.39 1.63 -20.51
C ASN A 121 1.97 2.21 -20.33
N MET A 122 1.65 2.62 -19.10
CA MET A 122 0.38 3.28 -18.81
C MET A 122 0.50 4.79 -18.99
N PRO A 123 -0.24 5.39 -19.94
CA PRO A 123 -0.15 6.81 -20.18
C PRO A 123 -0.58 7.57 -18.91
N LYS A 124 0.25 8.53 -18.51
CA LYS A 124 -0.16 9.53 -17.51
C LYS A 124 -1.39 10.28 -18.02
N LYS A 125 -2.23 10.77 -17.10
CA LYS A 125 -3.27 11.73 -17.46
C LYS A 125 -2.65 13.05 -17.95
N SER A 126 -3.42 13.83 -18.70
CA SER A 126 -2.98 15.16 -19.15
C SER A 126 -2.64 16.06 -17.98
N ARG A 127 -1.58 16.87 -18.15
CA ARG A 127 -1.19 17.94 -17.21
C ARG A 127 -2.26 19.03 -17.16
N GLU A 128 -2.91 19.31 -18.29
CA GLU A 128 -4.03 20.22 -18.35
C GLU A 128 -5.23 19.63 -17.59
N GLY A 129 -5.97 20.49 -16.87
CA GLY A 129 -7.12 20.09 -16.07
C GLY A 129 -6.81 19.26 -14.83
N ARG A 130 -5.54 19.02 -14.48
CA ARG A 130 -5.17 18.17 -13.32
C ARG A 130 -5.71 18.71 -11.98
N GLY A 131 -5.81 20.03 -11.84
CA GLY A 131 -6.33 20.65 -10.61
C GLY A 131 -7.80 20.34 -10.38
N GLU A 132 -8.64 20.51 -11.40
CA GLU A 132 -10.06 20.21 -11.34
C GLU A 132 -10.31 18.71 -11.14
N ARG A 133 -9.65 17.87 -11.94
CA ARG A 133 -9.70 16.41 -11.82
C ARG A 133 -9.33 15.93 -10.41
N GLY A 134 -8.26 16.49 -9.85
CA GLY A 134 -7.82 16.15 -8.50
C GLY A 134 -8.81 16.60 -7.43
N LEU A 135 -9.37 17.80 -7.57
CA LEU A 135 -10.36 18.31 -6.63
C LEU A 135 -11.67 17.51 -6.67
N GLU A 136 -12.09 17.02 -7.84
CA GLU A 136 -13.22 16.09 -7.96
C GLU A 136 -12.98 14.79 -7.18
N ILE A 137 -11.78 14.20 -7.29
CA ILE A 137 -11.41 13.01 -6.51
C ILE A 137 -11.41 13.35 -5.01
N GLN A 138 -10.82 14.48 -4.63
CA GLN A 138 -10.79 14.90 -3.23
C GLN A 138 -12.19 15.10 -2.67
N ARG A 139 -13.11 15.72 -3.40
CA ARG A 139 -14.50 15.92 -2.94
C ARG A 139 -15.24 14.60 -2.73
N LYS A 140 -14.95 13.58 -3.55
CA LYS A 140 -15.49 12.22 -3.36
C LYS A 140 -14.99 11.56 -2.08
N LEU A 141 -13.70 11.72 -1.75
CA LEU A 141 -13.07 11.07 -0.60
C LEU A 141 -13.19 11.88 0.70
N PHE A 142 -13.19 13.21 0.60
CA PHE A 142 -13.10 14.16 1.71
C PHE A 142 -14.15 15.27 1.53
N PRO A 143 -15.39 15.08 2.03
CA PRO A 143 -16.48 16.03 1.82
C PRO A 143 -16.22 17.46 2.33
N ALA A 144 -15.31 17.64 3.28
CA ALA A 144 -14.95 18.94 3.84
C ALA A 144 -13.78 19.63 3.10
N VAL A 145 -13.28 19.08 1.98
CA VAL A 145 -12.06 19.57 1.34
C VAL A 145 -12.14 21.03 0.88
N ASP A 146 -13.26 21.46 0.32
CA ASP A 146 -13.42 22.85 -0.16
C ASP A 146 -13.32 23.84 1.00
N LYS A 147 -13.94 23.51 2.14
CA LYS A 147 -13.86 24.33 3.36
C LYS A 147 -12.44 24.35 3.91
N PHE A 148 -11.76 23.20 3.90
CA PHE A 148 -10.37 23.11 4.33
C PHE A 148 -9.45 23.98 3.47
N ILE A 149 -9.53 23.86 2.14
CA ILE A 149 -8.75 24.67 1.20
C ILE A 149 -9.05 26.16 1.37
N ALA A 150 -10.33 26.54 1.50
CA ALA A 150 -10.73 27.94 1.68
C ALA A 150 -10.20 28.56 2.98
N SER A 151 -9.96 27.73 4.02
CA SER A 151 -9.42 28.18 5.30
C SER A 151 -7.90 28.37 5.32
N MET A 152 -7.18 27.96 4.26
CA MET A 152 -5.73 28.01 4.25
C MET A 152 -5.18 29.44 4.08
N PRO A 153 -4.14 29.81 4.86
CA PRO A 153 -3.40 31.05 4.66
C PRO A 153 -2.87 31.21 3.23
N ASN A 154 -2.75 32.46 2.76
CA ASN A 154 -2.34 32.76 1.37
C ASN A 154 -0.95 32.22 1.03
N ASP A 155 -0.01 32.27 1.97
CA ASP A 155 1.35 31.73 1.83
C ASP A 155 1.38 30.20 1.74
N GLN A 156 0.30 29.51 2.07
CA GLN A 156 0.19 28.04 2.02
C GLN A 156 -0.70 27.54 0.87
N ARG A 157 -1.44 28.41 0.17
CA ARG A 157 -2.38 28.02 -0.92
C ARG A 157 -1.72 27.19 -2.00
N HIS A 158 -0.48 27.51 -2.37
CA HIS A 158 0.28 26.76 -3.37
C HIS A 158 0.47 25.27 -2.98
N ILE A 159 0.57 24.95 -1.69
CA ILE A 159 0.65 23.57 -1.20
C ILE A 159 -0.68 22.85 -1.43
N MET A 160 -1.81 23.52 -1.22
CA MET A 160 -3.13 22.94 -1.49
C MET A 160 -3.39 22.75 -2.99
N GLU A 161 -2.90 23.68 -3.80
CA GLU A 161 -2.90 23.53 -5.25
C GLU A 161 -2.08 22.33 -5.68
N PHE A 162 -0.88 22.13 -5.13
CA PHE A 162 -0.07 20.94 -5.41
C PHE A 162 -0.70 19.66 -4.88
N LEU A 163 -1.37 19.70 -3.73
CA LEU A 163 -2.12 18.56 -3.22
C LEU A 163 -3.21 18.16 -4.22
N SER A 164 -4.03 19.11 -4.65
CA SER A 164 -5.10 18.86 -5.62
C SER A 164 -4.54 18.40 -6.96
N GLN A 165 -3.57 19.14 -7.50
CA GLN A 165 -3.01 18.90 -8.82
C GLN A 165 -2.13 17.65 -8.88
N ASN A 166 -1.10 17.56 -8.03
CA ASN A 166 -0.10 16.51 -8.11
C ASN A 166 -0.54 15.24 -7.37
N CYS A 167 -0.90 15.32 -6.09
CA CYS A 167 -1.31 14.12 -5.35
C CYS A 167 -2.56 13.51 -5.98
N PHE A 168 -3.63 14.27 -6.12
CA PHE A 168 -4.89 13.71 -6.61
C PHE A 168 -5.00 13.70 -8.15
N GLY A 169 -4.68 14.81 -8.80
CA GLY A 169 -4.84 14.98 -10.25
C GLY A 169 -3.84 14.23 -11.12
N ASP A 170 -2.62 13.98 -10.61
CA ASP A 170 -1.57 13.24 -11.32
C ASP A 170 -1.45 11.79 -10.84
N PHE A 171 -1.52 11.49 -9.53
CA PHE A 171 -1.33 10.12 -8.99
C PHE A 171 -2.63 9.36 -8.73
N TYR A 172 -3.59 9.90 -7.97
CA TYR A 172 -4.87 9.20 -7.77
C TYR A 172 -5.67 9.00 -9.06
N ALA A 173 -5.56 9.97 -9.98
CA ALA A 173 -6.28 9.93 -11.25
C ALA A 173 -5.70 8.94 -12.27
N ARG A 174 -4.56 8.28 -11.98
CA ARG A 174 -3.97 7.32 -12.91
C ARG A 174 -4.88 6.11 -13.08
N ASP A 175 -4.92 5.59 -14.30
CA ASP A 175 -5.58 4.32 -14.57
C ASP A 175 -4.73 3.15 -14.03
N GLY A 176 -5.25 1.92 -14.11
CA GLY A 176 -4.53 0.70 -13.73
C GLY A 176 -4.82 0.18 -12.32
N LEU A 177 -5.29 1.04 -11.40
CA LEU A 177 -5.88 0.65 -10.11
C LEU A 177 -7.20 1.37 -9.92
N SER A 178 -8.18 0.71 -9.30
CA SER A 178 -9.43 1.36 -8.92
C SER A 178 -9.21 2.39 -7.80
N LEU A 179 -10.14 3.33 -7.65
CA LEU A 179 -10.05 4.34 -6.61
C LEU A 179 -10.11 3.71 -5.21
N GLU A 180 -10.93 2.66 -5.04
CA GLU A 180 -11.03 1.89 -3.79
C GLU A 180 -9.69 1.27 -3.40
N LEU A 181 -8.95 0.71 -4.38
CA LEU A 181 -7.65 0.12 -4.12
C LEU A 181 -6.60 1.20 -3.85
N ARG A 182 -6.60 2.31 -4.59
CA ARG A 182 -5.66 3.44 -4.33
C ARG A 182 -5.82 4.01 -2.92
N GLU A 183 -7.06 4.13 -2.45
CA GLU A 183 -7.35 4.61 -1.10
C GLU A 183 -6.96 3.57 -0.03
N LEU A 184 -7.12 2.28 -0.31
CA LEU A 184 -6.63 1.19 0.57
C LEU A 184 -5.10 1.20 0.68
N LEU A 185 -4.39 1.34 -0.44
CA LEU A 185 -2.93 1.43 -0.49
C LEU A 185 -2.43 2.69 0.22
N THR A 186 -3.17 3.79 0.12
CA THR A 186 -2.86 5.01 0.86
C THR A 186 -2.91 4.81 2.37
N PHE A 187 -3.95 4.14 2.86
CA PHE A 187 -4.03 3.74 4.26
C PHE A 187 -2.81 2.90 4.68
N VAL A 188 -2.34 2.00 3.81
CA VAL A 188 -1.12 1.21 4.04
C VAL A 188 0.12 2.09 4.14
N TYR A 189 0.37 3.00 3.19
CA TYR A 189 1.57 3.85 3.23
C TYR A 189 1.64 4.68 4.51
N ILE A 190 0.53 5.31 4.89
CA ILE A 190 0.46 6.16 6.08
C ILE A 190 0.63 5.32 7.35
N THR A 191 -0.01 4.15 7.42
CA THR A 191 0.14 3.20 8.54
C THR A 191 1.59 2.77 8.70
N THR A 192 2.27 2.45 7.61
CA THR A 192 3.68 2.02 7.65
C THR A 192 4.63 3.16 8.03
N LEU A 193 4.36 4.40 7.59
CA LEU A 193 5.14 5.57 7.99
C LEU A 193 5.02 5.87 9.49
N GLY A 194 3.85 5.63 10.09
CA GLY A 194 3.64 5.59 11.54
C GLY A 194 3.60 6.93 12.29
N PHE A 195 3.86 8.06 11.62
CA PHE A 195 3.91 9.40 12.26
C PHE A 195 2.77 10.35 11.87
N ALA A 196 1.98 10.04 10.82
CA ALA A 196 1.01 10.96 10.22
C ALA A 196 -0.44 10.70 10.67
N LYS A 197 -0.70 10.80 11.99
CA LYS A 197 -2.04 10.48 12.57
C LYS A 197 -3.20 11.27 11.94
N PRO A 198 -3.14 12.59 11.70
CA PRO A 198 -4.25 13.32 11.10
C PRO A 198 -4.64 12.80 9.72
N GLN A 199 -3.63 12.47 8.89
CA GLN A 199 -3.83 11.87 7.58
C GLN A 199 -4.40 10.46 7.71
N LEU A 200 -3.89 9.66 8.66
CA LEU A 200 -4.39 8.31 8.92
C LEU A 200 -5.90 8.31 9.24
N LEU A 201 -6.35 9.20 10.11
CA LEU A 201 -7.75 9.36 10.47
C LEU A 201 -8.62 9.74 9.24
N GLY A 202 -8.17 10.71 8.46
CA GLY A 202 -8.85 11.13 7.24
C GLY A 202 -8.98 9.99 6.22
N HIS A 203 -7.91 9.25 5.98
CA HIS A 203 -7.90 8.15 5.01
C HIS A 203 -8.65 6.90 5.51
N ILE A 204 -8.74 6.66 6.82
CA ILE A 204 -9.67 5.64 7.37
C ILE A 204 -11.11 6.04 7.07
N ALA A 205 -11.48 7.30 7.30
CA ALA A 205 -12.83 7.79 7.02
C ALA A 205 -13.17 7.71 5.52
N ALA A 206 -12.23 8.07 4.64
CA ALA A 206 -12.37 7.97 3.19
C ALA A 206 -12.50 6.50 2.73
N ASN A 207 -11.70 5.58 3.27
CA ASN A 207 -11.83 4.15 3.01
C ASN A 207 -13.23 3.63 3.34
N PHE A 208 -13.78 4.01 4.50
CA PHE A 208 -15.16 3.64 4.84
C PHE A 208 -16.19 4.26 3.89
N GLY A 209 -15.95 5.48 3.40
CA GLY A 209 -16.83 6.15 2.44
C GLY A 209 -16.83 5.53 1.05
N ILE A 210 -15.79 4.78 0.69
CA ILE A 210 -15.63 4.15 -0.63
C ILE A 210 -15.75 2.62 -0.60
N GLY A 211 -16.30 2.06 0.48
CA GLY A 211 -16.66 0.64 0.56
C GLY A 211 -15.57 -0.30 1.10
N ASN A 212 -14.41 0.21 1.51
CA ASN A 212 -13.46 -0.58 2.28
C ASN A 212 -13.89 -0.57 3.76
N ASP A 213 -14.58 -1.61 4.21
CA ASP A 213 -15.13 -1.67 5.56
C ASP A 213 -14.07 -1.84 6.67
N ARG A 214 -14.55 -1.79 7.92
CA ARG A 214 -13.72 -1.96 9.12
C ARG A 214 -13.01 -3.31 9.15
N ALA A 215 -13.68 -4.40 8.76
CA ALA A 215 -13.09 -5.74 8.78
C ALA A 215 -11.94 -5.86 7.77
N LYS A 216 -12.08 -5.22 6.62
CA LYS A 216 -11.03 -5.14 5.59
C LYS A 216 -9.83 -4.34 6.07
N LEU A 217 -10.02 -3.18 6.70
CA LEU A 217 -8.91 -2.39 7.26
C LEU A 217 -8.17 -3.15 8.37
N ILE A 218 -8.90 -3.86 9.26
CA ILE A 218 -8.29 -4.72 10.28
C ILE A 218 -7.48 -5.85 9.61
N SER A 219 -8.02 -6.49 8.57
CA SER A 219 -7.31 -7.54 7.81
C SER A 219 -6.01 -7.03 7.18
N VAL A 220 -6.01 -5.78 6.70
CA VAL A 220 -4.80 -5.11 6.21
C VAL A 220 -3.82 -4.89 7.36
N VAL A 221 -4.24 -4.31 8.49
CA VAL A 221 -3.35 -4.12 9.67
C VAL A 221 -2.74 -5.46 10.11
N THR A 222 -3.55 -6.52 10.22
CA THR A 222 -3.11 -7.87 10.58
C THR A 222 -2.09 -8.41 9.59
N THR A 223 -2.32 -8.24 8.29
CA THR A 223 -1.37 -8.61 7.23
C THR A 223 -0.02 -7.91 7.39
N LEU A 224 -0.03 -6.66 7.87
CA LEU A 224 1.16 -5.83 7.96
C LEU A 224 1.99 -6.05 9.22
N ILE A 225 1.47 -6.73 10.26
CA ILE A 225 2.18 -6.95 11.54
C ILE A 225 3.63 -7.42 11.36
N PRO A 226 3.94 -8.44 10.52
CA PRO A 226 5.31 -8.91 10.34
C PRO A 226 6.26 -7.86 9.73
N PHE A 227 5.71 -6.86 9.04
CA PHE A 227 6.46 -5.89 8.23
C PHE A 227 6.61 -4.53 8.91
N ILE A 228 5.65 -4.14 9.75
CA ILE A 228 5.63 -2.83 10.41
C ILE A 228 5.79 -2.93 11.94
N GLY A 229 5.69 -4.14 12.50
CA GLY A 229 5.75 -4.41 13.93
C GLY A 229 4.49 -3.97 14.69
N TYR A 230 4.38 -4.44 15.93
CA TYR A 230 3.23 -4.18 16.79
C TYR A 230 2.97 -2.69 17.08
N PRO A 231 3.95 -1.81 17.33
CA PRO A 231 3.67 -0.41 17.65
C PRO A 231 2.86 0.32 16.55
N SER A 232 3.29 0.20 15.29
CA SER A 232 2.57 0.81 14.16
C SER A 232 1.20 0.15 13.93
N ALA A 233 1.12 -1.18 14.07
CA ALA A 233 -0.13 -1.92 13.93
C ALA A 233 -1.17 -1.52 15.00
N LEU A 234 -0.76 -1.38 16.26
CA LEU A 234 -1.62 -0.97 17.37
C LEU A 234 -2.07 0.49 17.25
N ASN A 235 -1.20 1.38 16.75
CA ASN A 235 -1.59 2.76 16.44
C ASN A 235 -2.66 2.83 15.35
N ALA A 236 -2.53 2.02 14.30
CA ALA A 236 -3.53 1.94 13.24
C ALA A 236 -4.86 1.37 13.75
N LEU A 237 -4.83 0.31 14.57
CA LEU A 237 -6.03 -0.26 15.18
C LEU A 237 -6.75 0.77 16.06
N SER A 238 -6.01 1.53 16.85
CA SER A 238 -6.56 2.62 17.67
C SER A 238 -7.25 3.69 16.80
N ALA A 239 -6.60 4.12 15.71
CA ALA A 239 -7.20 5.08 14.76
C ALA A 239 -8.46 4.52 14.08
N ILE A 240 -8.49 3.23 13.73
CA ILE A 240 -9.69 2.58 13.18
C ILE A 240 -10.83 2.59 14.21
N ASN A 241 -10.54 2.31 15.49
CA ASN A 241 -11.53 2.37 16.58
C ASN A 241 -12.10 3.79 16.77
N GLU A 242 -11.24 4.80 16.73
CA GLU A 242 -11.62 6.22 16.86
C GLU A 242 -12.64 6.63 15.79
N ILE A 243 -12.33 6.36 14.51
CA ILE A 243 -13.25 6.69 13.40
C ILE A 243 -14.50 5.83 13.39
N SER A 244 -14.41 4.56 13.78
CA SER A 244 -15.58 3.66 13.82
C SER A 244 -16.58 4.07 14.90
N SER A 245 -16.09 4.52 16.06
CA SER A 245 -16.95 4.97 17.17
C SER A 245 -17.61 6.32 16.87
N SER A 246 -17.00 7.12 15.99
CA SER A 246 -17.54 8.43 15.56
C SER A 246 -18.70 8.31 14.56
N LYS A 247 -19.02 7.09 14.10
CA LYS A 247 -20.14 6.78 13.20
C LYS A 247 -21.35 6.18 13.92
N ASN A 248 -21.27 5.98 15.24
CA ASN A 248 -22.39 5.54 16.08
C ASN A 248 -23.07 6.73 16.76
#